data_AF-A0A945K1J6-F1
#
_entry.id   AF-A0A945K1J6-F1
#
_cell.length_a   1.000
_cell.length_b   1.000
_cell.length_c   1.000
_cell.angle_alpha   90.00
_cell.angle_beta   90.00
_cell.angle_gamma   90.00
#
_symmetry.space_group_name_H-M   'P 1'
#
loop_
_entity.id
_entity.type
_entity.pdbx_description
1 polymer ?
#
loop_
_entity_poly.entity_id
_entity_poly.type
_entity_poly.pdbx_seq_one_letter_code
_entity_poly.pdbx_strand_id
1 'polypeptide(L)' 'GLKIDFAKGWVHLRKSNTEPIIRVYAESEEEEKANEFAINMINEIKELI' A
#
# COMPACT_ATOMS: atom_id res chain seq x y z
N GLY A 1 -9.58 -4.41 5.58
CA GLY A 1 -8.68 -3.68 4.68
C GLY A 1 -8.83 -4.25 3.29
N LEU A 2 -8.09 -3.73 2.32
CA LEU A 2 -7.97 -4.31 0.99
C LEU A 2 -6.52 -4.78 0.83
N LYS A 3 -6.32 -6.10 0.66
CA LYS A 3 -5.02 -6.67 0.32
C LYS A 3 -5.02 -7.07 -1.14
N ILE A 4 -3.98 -6.69 -1.86
CA ILE A 4 -3.73 -7.06 -3.25
C ILE A 4 -2.44 -7.85 -3.26
N ASP A 5 -2.53 -9.11 -3.63
CA ASP A 5 -1.39 -10.02 -3.75
C ASP A 5 -0.95 -10.10 -5.22
N PHE A 6 0.33 -9.86 -5.45
CA PHE A 6 1.01 -9.99 -6.75
C PHE A 6 1.96 -11.19 -6.71
N ALA A 7 2.46 -11.61 -7.87
CA ALA A 7 3.41 -12.72 -7.94
C ALA A 7 4.72 -12.47 -7.17
N LYS A 8 5.10 -11.20 -6.96
CA LYS A 8 6.40 -10.78 -6.38
C LYS A 8 6.27 -10.01 -5.07
N GLY A 9 5.08 -9.97 -4.47
CA GLY A 9 4.84 -9.16 -3.27
C GLY A 9 3.37 -8.79 -3.11
N TRP A 10 3.06 -7.92 -2.15
CA TRP A 10 1.68 -7.53 -1.88
C TRP A 10 1.60 -6.11 -1.34
N VAL A 11 0.42 -5.51 -1.46
CA VAL A 11 0.06 -4.23 -0.84
C VAL A 11 -1.21 -4.41 -0.01
N HIS A 12 -1.25 -3.84 1.19
CA HIS A 12 -2.41 -3.88 2.07
C HIS A 12 -2.79 -2.48 2.54
N LEU A 13 -4.00 -2.06 2.17
CA LEU A 13 -4.62 -0.83 2.64
C LEU A 13 -5.51 -1.10 3.85
N ARG A 14 -5.34 -0.30 4.90
CA ARG A 14 -6.14 -0.39 6.12
C ARG A 14 -6.46 0.98 6.68
N LYS A 15 -7.72 1.24 7.00
CA LYS A 15 -8.10 2.39 7.83
C LYS A 15 -7.52 2.24 9.24
N SER A 16 -6.94 3.32 9.77
CA SER A 16 -6.51 3.34 11.16
C SER A 16 -7.71 3.29 12.11
N ASN A 17 -7.59 2.46 13.16
CA ASN A 17 -8.64 2.33 14.17
C ASN A 17 -8.64 3.50 15.17
N THR A 18 -7.50 4.18 15.32
CA THR A 18 -7.29 5.21 16.35
C THR A 18 -7.07 6.61 15.79
N GLU A 19 -6.77 6.72 14.49
CA GLU A 19 -6.43 7.98 13.83
C GLU A 19 -7.21 8.11 12.52
N PRO A 20 -7.52 9.33 12.05
CA PRO A 20 -8.23 9.55 10.79
C PRO A 20 -7.30 9.42 9.56
N ILE A 21 -6.56 8.32 9.46
CA ILE A 21 -5.61 8.05 8.37
C ILE A 21 -5.85 6.69 7.73
N ILE A 22 -5.39 6.53 6.49
CA ILE A 22 -5.27 5.24 5.80
C ILE A 22 -3.80 4.82 5.86
N ARG A 23 -3.54 3.58 6.28
CA ARG A 23 -2.21 2.97 6.27
C ARG A 23 -2.06 2.10 5.03
N VAL A 24 -0.88 2.18 4.41
CA VAL A 24 -0.46 1.34 3.29
C VAL A 24 0.75 0.55 3.75
N TYR A 25 0.67 -0.77 3.67
CA TYR A 25 1.77 -1.69 3.89
C TYR A 25 2.12 -2.34 2.56
N ALA A 26 3.40 -2.48 2.27
CA ALA A 26 3.87 -3.17 1.08
C ALA A 26 5.01 -4.10 1.45
N GLU A 27 5.08 -5.24 0.77
CA GLU A 27 6.15 -6.22 0.91
C GLU A 27 6.58 -6.69 -0.48
N SER A 28 7.88 -6.88 -0.65
CA SER A 28 8.53 -7.35 -1.86
C SER A 28 9.87 -7.98 -1.48
N GLU A 29 10.53 -8.63 -2.44
CA GLU A 29 11.85 -9.25 -2.26
C GLU A 29 12.96 -8.22 -1.92
N GLU A 30 12.79 -6.99 -2.36
CA GLU A 30 13.71 -5.88 -2.13
C GLU A 30 12.98 -4.67 -1.53
N GLU A 31 13.65 -3.95 -0.64
CA GLU A 31 13.10 -2.77 0.03
C GLU A 31 12.68 -1.68 -0.96
N GLU A 32 13.48 -1.45 -2.00
CA GLU A 32 13.19 -0.45 -3.04
C GLU A 32 11.87 -0.77 -3.76
N LYS A 33 11.65 -2.03 -4.13
CA LYS A 33 10.41 -2.49 -4.76
C LYS A 33 9.21 -2.39 -3.83
N ALA A 34 9.38 -2.70 -2.54
CA ALA A 34 8.31 -2.54 -1.56
C ALA A 34 7.91 -1.06 -1.40
N ASN A 35 8.90 -0.16 -1.36
CA ASN A 35 8.67 1.28 -1.33
C ASN A 35 7.96 1.78 -2.60
N GLU A 36 8.37 1.29 -3.77
CA GLU A 36 7.72 1.61 -5.04
C GLU A 36 6.24 1.19 -5.04
N PHE A 37 5.93 -0.02 -4.58
CA PHE A 37 4.55 -0.50 -4.46
C PHE A 37 3.70 0.37 -3.53
N ALA A 38 4.26 0.79 -2.39
CA ALA A 38 3.57 1.68 -1.47
C ALA A 38 3.32 3.07 -2.09
N ILE A 39 4.33 3.67 -2.73
CA ILE A 39 4.25 4.99 -3.36
C ILE A 39 3.24 4.98 -4.51
N ASN A 40 3.29 3.97 -5.38
CA ASN A 40 2.36 3.83 -6.49
C ASN A 40 0.92 3.74 -5.99
N MET A 41 0.68 2.92 -4.95
CA MET A 41 -0.65 2.83 -4.33
C MET A 41 -1.11 4.16 -3.72
N ILE A 42 -0.22 4.91 -3.06
CA ILE A 42 -0.56 6.22 -2.52
C ILE A 42 -0.95 7.21 -3.63
N ASN A 43 -0.25 7.19 -4.76
CA ASN A 43 -0.53 8.07 -5.89
C ASN A 43 -1.88 7.73 -6.55
N GLU A 44 -2.15 6.45 -6.81
CA GLU A 44 -3.44 5.98 -7.33
C GLU A 44 -4.62 6.43 -6.45
N ILE A 45 -4.50 6.29 -5.12
CA ILE A 45 -5.55 6.77 -4.20
C ILE A 45 -5.75 8.28 -4.32
N LYS A 46 -4.65 9.05 -4.42
CA LYS A 46 -4.70 10.52 -4.53
C LYS A 46 -5.33 11.00 -5.83
N GLU A 47 -5.24 10.24 -6.91
CA GLU A 47 -5.87 10.58 -8.19
C GLU A 47 -7.38 10.29 -8.21
N LEU A 48 -7.87 9.42 -7.32
CA LEU A 48 -9.28 9.04 -7.22
C LEU A 48 -10.12 9.94 -6.30
N ILE A 49 -9.49 10.86 -5.56
CA ILE A 49 -10.13 11.76 -4.57
C ILE A 49 -9.94 13.23 -4.94
#